data_AF-A0A7R8VUJ6-F1
#
_entry.id   AF-A0A7R8VUJ6-F1
#
_cell.length_a   1.000
_cell.length_b   1.000
_cell.length_c   1.000
_cell.angle_alpha   90.00
_cell.angle_beta   90.00
_cell.angle_gamma   90.00
#
_symmetry.space_group_name_H-M   'P 1'
#
loop_
_entity.id
_entity.type
_entity.pdbx_description
1 polymer ?
#
loop_
_entity_poly.entity_id
_entity_poly.type
_entity_poly.pdbx_seq_one_letter_code
_entity_poly.pdbx_strand_id
1 'polypeptide(L)'
;MKESPWEGGVRGVAAVWSPLLAKTQRVSNQMMHMSDWLPTLYSAAGLDTSRLGQIDGIDMWKSLSEGTPSARTEIVHNIDEIEDYDTIRRGDWKYIRGSTQSGQADGWYGESGIDSPSYNAASVLSSRTGTTLAGMITKLQIKEKETSRRKTQENESSLSDLGKGPWQLLTSSTIRSLRQQAEVHCDPPTNESAPCNPRSHPCLFNIREDPCETTNLASQRPAVLNSLQDTLERYRGTTVRPLNVPGEARANPALWNDTWVSWGDEEHEWESWTAPRPSKGRIPLLLSLVGLLLAAVAVNLLVASDTSRQYGTVLQLIFSGNKITSSQQDKGSSKVEKVVNTTEQ
;
A
#
# COMPACT_ATOMS: atom_id res chain seq x y z
N MET A 1 -6.08 28.08 -7.85
CA MET A 1 -6.40 27.32 -9.10
C MET A 1 -5.94 25.86 -8.92
N LYS A 2 -6.16 24.93 -9.87
CA LYS A 2 -5.40 23.65 -9.89
C LYS A 2 -3.91 23.95 -10.17
N GLU A 3 -3.03 23.01 -9.82
CA GLU A 3 -1.56 23.16 -9.91
C GLU A 3 -1.05 24.36 -9.10
N SER A 4 -1.37 24.40 -7.80
CA SER A 4 -0.86 25.41 -6.85
C SER A 4 -0.95 24.93 -5.39
N PRO A 5 -0.13 25.47 -4.46
CA PRO A 5 -0.03 24.98 -3.07
C PRO A 5 -1.21 25.34 -2.15
N TRP A 6 -2.04 26.30 -2.54
CA TRP A 6 -3.22 26.78 -1.81
C TRP A 6 -4.25 25.66 -1.55
N GLU A 7 -5.07 25.76 -0.50
CA GLU A 7 -6.12 24.77 -0.17
C GLU A 7 -7.05 24.55 -1.37
N GLY A 8 -7.37 25.60 -2.15
CA GLY A 8 -8.14 25.48 -3.39
C GLY A 8 -7.49 24.67 -4.52
N GLY A 9 -6.21 24.31 -4.38
CA GLY A 9 -5.47 23.38 -5.26
C GLY A 9 -5.25 22.00 -4.64
N VAL A 10 -5.04 21.91 -3.31
CA VAL A 10 -4.63 20.66 -2.62
C VAL A 10 -5.70 20.00 -1.75
N ARG A 11 -6.75 20.72 -1.33
CA ARG A 11 -7.80 20.22 -0.42
C ARG A 11 -8.96 19.60 -1.22
N GLY A 12 -8.77 18.36 -1.66
CA GLY A 12 -9.80 17.61 -2.41
C GLY A 12 -11.07 17.29 -1.61
N VAL A 13 -12.20 17.21 -2.31
CA VAL A 13 -13.46 16.68 -1.75
C VAL A 13 -13.37 15.15 -1.65
N ALA A 14 -13.70 14.60 -0.48
CA ALA A 14 -13.69 13.16 -0.24
C ALA A 14 -14.94 12.70 0.52
N ALA A 15 -15.40 11.48 0.23
CA ALA A 15 -16.49 10.81 0.95
C ALA A 15 -16.21 9.31 1.02
N VAL A 16 -16.51 8.69 2.16
CA VAL A 16 -16.36 7.23 2.37
C VAL A 16 -17.71 6.65 2.78
N TRP A 17 -18.11 5.56 2.12
CA TRP A 17 -19.26 4.76 2.50
C TRP A 17 -18.84 3.29 2.61
N SER A 18 -19.18 2.65 3.72
CA SER A 18 -19.06 1.20 3.89
C SER A 18 -19.92 0.75 5.08
N PRO A 19 -20.59 -0.42 5.02
CA PRO A 19 -21.25 -1.01 6.18
C PRO A 19 -20.26 -1.47 7.28
N LEU A 20 -18.95 -1.40 7.03
CA LEU A 20 -17.92 -1.74 8.00
C LEU A 20 -17.65 -0.59 9.00
N LEU A 21 -17.92 0.66 8.64
CA LEU A 21 -17.69 1.84 9.51
C LEU A 21 -18.48 1.76 10.83
N ALA A 22 -17.85 2.09 11.96
CA ALA A 22 -18.50 2.08 13.27
C ALA A 22 -19.37 3.33 13.53
N LYS A 23 -18.89 4.52 13.13
CA LYS A 23 -19.60 5.80 13.20
C LYS A 23 -19.91 6.32 11.79
N THR A 24 -21.14 6.13 11.36
CA THR A 24 -21.68 6.62 10.07
C THR A 24 -22.32 8.01 10.25
N GLN A 25 -22.84 8.59 9.15
CA GLN A 25 -23.62 9.85 9.14
C GLN A 25 -22.93 11.03 9.87
N ARG A 26 -21.66 11.28 9.54
CA ARG A 26 -20.84 12.35 10.13
C ARG A 26 -19.96 13.02 9.08
N VAL A 27 -19.55 14.26 9.36
CA VAL A 27 -18.38 14.87 8.71
C VAL A 27 -17.11 14.42 9.45
N SER A 28 -15.94 14.51 8.81
CA SER A 28 -14.67 14.11 9.40
C SER A 28 -13.60 15.16 9.18
N ASN A 29 -13.34 15.99 10.20
CA ASN A 29 -12.32 17.04 10.17
C ASN A 29 -10.94 16.51 10.58
N GLN A 30 -10.65 15.24 10.30
CA GLN A 30 -9.38 14.58 10.61
C GLN A 30 -8.44 14.73 9.43
N MET A 31 -7.17 15.10 9.70
CA MET A 31 -6.15 15.21 8.66
C MET A 31 -5.89 13.84 8.00
N MET A 32 -5.95 13.79 6.67
CA MET A 32 -5.64 12.62 5.85
C MET A 32 -5.06 13.08 4.51
N HIS A 33 -4.16 12.31 3.94
CA HIS A 33 -3.48 12.58 2.67
C HIS A 33 -3.73 11.46 1.65
N MET A 34 -3.46 11.70 0.36
CA MET A 34 -3.65 10.70 -0.71
C MET A 34 -2.78 9.44 -0.49
N SER A 35 -1.59 9.58 0.10
CA SER A 35 -0.71 8.45 0.44
C SER A 35 -1.29 7.52 1.51
N ASP A 36 -2.25 7.97 2.32
CA ASP A 36 -2.84 7.16 3.39
C ASP A 36 -3.74 6.04 2.85
N TRP A 37 -4.27 6.16 1.63
CA TRP A 37 -5.18 5.16 1.07
C TRP A 37 -4.55 3.76 0.94
N LEU A 38 -3.27 3.66 0.60
CA LEU A 38 -2.58 2.37 0.47
C LEU A 38 -2.59 1.58 1.79
N PRO A 39 -1.97 2.05 2.90
CA PRO A 39 -2.01 1.34 4.18
C PRO A 39 -3.42 1.25 4.78
N THR A 40 -4.28 2.26 4.58
CA THR A 40 -5.66 2.24 5.06
C THR A 40 -6.47 1.10 4.42
N LEU A 41 -6.37 0.91 3.10
CA LEU A 41 -7.07 -0.16 2.40
C LEU A 41 -6.43 -1.53 2.65
N TYR A 42 -5.11 -1.58 2.86
CA TYR A 42 -4.39 -2.79 3.25
C TYR A 42 -4.85 -3.30 4.63
N SER A 43 -4.90 -2.40 5.62
CA SER A 43 -5.45 -2.64 6.96
C SER A 43 -6.93 -3.03 6.93
N ALA A 44 -7.76 -2.31 6.17
CA ALA A 44 -9.18 -2.62 6.00
C ALA A 44 -9.45 -3.98 5.31
N ALA A 45 -8.49 -4.50 4.53
CA ALA A 45 -8.52 -5.84 3.95
C ALA A 45 -8.07 -6.94 4.94
N GLY A 46 -7.68 -6.59 6.17
CA GLY A 46 -7.18 -7.52 7.18
C GLY A 46 -5.72 -7.91 7.01
N LEU A 47 -4.92 -7.08 6.34
CA LEU A 47 -3.50 -7.35 6.05
C LEU A 47 -2.58 -6.46 6.91
N ASP A 48 -1.46 -7.03 7.37
CA ASP A 48 -0.47 -6.34 8.21
C ASP A 48 0.33 -5.30 7.42
N THR A 49 0.11 -4.01 7.73
CA THR A 49 0.77 -2.87 7.09
C THR A 49 2.28 -2.83 7.26
N SER A 50 2.87 -3.58 8.21
CA SER A 50 4.34 -3.72 8.33
C SER A 50 4.99 -4.21 7.02
N ARG A 51 4.23 -4.97 6.21
CA ARG A 51 4.65 -5.57 4.95
C ARG A 51 4.79 -4.57 3.80
N LEU A 52 4.36 -3.31 3.99
CA LEU A 52 4.49 -2.24 2.99
C LEU A 52 5.88 -1.57 3.01
N GLY A 53 6.71 -1.86 4.01
CA GLY A 53 8.03 -1.26 4.16
C GLY A 53 7.97 0.19 4.64
N GLN A 54 8.91 1.03 4.17
CA GLN A 54 8.92 2.46 4.48
C GLN A 54 8.12 3.21 3.42
N ILE A 55 6.99 3.80 3.82
CA ILE A 55 6.11 4.62 2.99
C ILE A 55 5.61 5.82 3.79
N ASP A 56 5.30 6.94 3.12
CA ASP A 56 4.78 8.15 3.77
C ASP A 56 3.31 8.06 4.19
N GLY A 57 2.60 6.99 3.82
CA GLY A 57 1.21 6.75 4.15
C GLY A 57 1.01 6.17 5.56
N ILE A 58 -0.07 6.57 6.22
CA ILE A 58 -0.45 6.13 7.57
C ILE A 58 -1.79 5.38 7.48
N ASP A 59 -1.98 4.33 8.29
CA ASP A 59 -3.29 3.67 8.41
C ASP A 59 -4.31 4.58 9.10
N MET A 60 -5.30 5.02 8.33
CA MET A 60 -6.37 5.90 8.77
C MET A 60 -7.68 5.15 9.03
N TRP A 61 -7.71 3.82 8.92
CA TRP A 61 -8.94 3.03 9.02
C TRP A 61 -9.68 3.24 10.35
N LYS A 62 -8.94 3.35 11.46
CA LYS A 62 -9.53 3.64 12.77
C LYS A 62 -10.18 5.02 12.83
N SER A 63 -9.52 6.05 12.32
CA SER A 63 -10.04 7.43 12.30
C SER A 63 -11.19 7.62 11.30
N LEU A 64 -11.26 6.81 10.24
CA LEU A 64 -12.41 6.74 9.33
C LEU A 64 -13.59 5.95 9.95
N SER A 65 -13.34 4.78 10.51
CA SER A 65 -14.38 3.89 11.05
C SER A 65 -14.93 4.36 12.41
N GLU A 66 -14.06 4.58 13.39
CA GLU A 66 -14.42 4.91 14.78
C GLU A 66 -14.47 6.43 15.03
N GLY A 67 -13.99 7.26 14.09
CA GLY A 67 -13.94 8.71 14.29
C GLY A 67 -12.97 9.14 15.40
N THR A 68 -11.88 8.40 15.62
CA THR A 68 -10.77 8.81 16.47
C THR A 68 -10.02 10.01 15.87
N PRO A 69 -9.20 10.73 16.67
CA PRO A 69 -8.23 11.68 16.14
C PRO A 69 -7.36 11.08 15.04
N SER A 70 -6.83 11.91 14.15
CA SER A 70 -5.89 11.45 13.13
C SER A 70 -4.57 10.98 13.76
N ALA A 71 -4.01 9.90 13.22
CA ALA A 71 -2.62 9.52 13.46
C ALA A 71 -1.65 10.39 12.64
N ARG A 72 -2.13 10.98 11.53
CA ARG A 72 -1.39 11.97 10.74
C ARG A 72 -1.49 13.36 11.38
N THR A 73 -0.32 13.92 11.70
CA THR A 73 -0.15 15.28 12.20
C THR A 73 0.50 16.23 11.19
N GLU A 74 1.01 15.72 10.07
CA GLU A 74 1.82 16.47 9.11
C GLU A 74 1.56 16.02 7.66
N ILE A 75 1.63 16.98 6.73
CA ILE A 75 1.59 16.80 5.27
C ILE A 75 2.64 17.74 4.66
N VAL A 76 3.68 17.21 4.05
CA VAL A 76 4.43 17.94 3.01
C VAL A 76 3.58 17.85 1.74
N HIS A 77 3.21 19.00 1.17
CA HIS A 77 2.39 19.05 -0.03
C HIS A 77 3.25 18.89 -1.29
N ASN A 78 4.35 19.63 -1.37
CA ASN A 78 5.45 19.37 -2.31
C ASN A 78 6.73 20.12 -1.86
N ILE A 79 7.86 19.72 -2.44
CA ILE A 79 9.13 20.46 -2.45
C ILE A 79 9.62 20.43 -3.90
N ASP A 80 9.56 21.57 -4.59
CA ASP A 80 9.91 21.69 -6.00
C ASP A 80 11.14 22.59 -6.17
N GLU A 81 12.18 22.04 -6.80
CA GLU A 81 13.44 22.75 -7.08
C GLU A 81 13.49 23.33 -8.50
N ILE A 82 12.47 23.08 -9.32
CA ILE A 82 12.36 23.56 -10.71
C ILE A 82 11.46 24.81 -10.76
N GLU A 83 10.31 24.77 -10.10
CA GLU A 83 9.40 25.93 -9.94
C GLU A 83 9.76 26.80 -8.70
N ASP A 84 10.76 26.39 -7.91
CA ASP A 84 11.17 26.98 -6.61
C ASP A 84 10.01 27.29 -5.66
N TYR A 85 9.28 26.24 -5.25
CA TYR A 85 8.26 26.35 -4.20
C TYR A 85 8.32 25.18 -3.22
N ASP A 86 7.91 25.43 -1.98
CA ASP A 86 7.68 24.37 -0.99
C ASP A 86 6.50 24.72 -0.09
N THR A 87 5.83 23.69 0.41
CA THR A 87 4.61 23.84 1.21
C THR A 87 4.44 22.67 2.17
N ILE A 88 4.21 22.98 3.44
CA ILE A 88 3.99 21.99 4.51
C ILE A 88 2.83 22.43 5.40
N ARG A 89 2.05 21.46 5.88
CA ARG A 89 1.03 21.64 6.91
C ARG A 89 1.36 20.75 8.10
N ARG A 90 1.37 21.31 9.31
CA ARG A 90 1.57 20.58 10.57
C ARG A 90 0.47 20.95 11.57
N GLY A 91 -0.42 20.00 11.82
CA GLY A 91 -1.68 20.22 12.52
C GLY A 91 -2.53 21.27 11.81
N ASP A 92 -2.79 22.37 12.50
CA ASP A 92 -3.60 23.47 12.00
C ASP A 92 -2.79 24.51 11.19
N TRP A 93 -1.47 24.53 11.33
CA TRP A 93 -0.60 25.51 10.69
C TRP A 93 -0.14 25.05 9.31
N LYS A 94 -0.19 25.94 8.31
CA LYS A 94 0.32 25.72 6.95
C LYS A 94 1.28 26.82 6.54
N TYR A 95 2.41 26.43 5.96
CA TYR A 95 3.47 27.27 5.44
C TYR A 95 3.53 27.15 3.91
N ILE A 96 3.70 28.28 3.21
CA ILE A 96 3.89 28.35 1.75
C ILE A 96 5.07 29.28 1.44
N ARG A 97 5.99 28.84 0.57
CA ARG A 97 7.05 29.66 -0.06
C ARG A 97 7.08 29.36 -1.56
N GLY A 98 7.34 30.39 -2.38
CA GLY A 98 7.35 30.26 -3.84
C GLY A 98 5.95 30.17 -4.43
N SER A 99 5.85 30.00 -5.75
CA SER A 99 4.58 29.70 -6.42
C SER A 99 4.80 29.11 -7.81
N THR A 100 3.96 28.14 -8.14
CA THR A 100 3.79 27.48 -9.44
C THR A 100 3.29 28.44 -10.54
N GLN A 101 3.61 28.14 -11.80
CA GLN A 101 3.08 28.85 -12.98
C GLN A 101 3.32 30.37 -12.90
N SER A 102 4.45 30.78 -12.30
CA SER A 102 4.77 32.19 -12.02
C SER A 102 3.71 32.97 -11.20
N GLY A 103 2.89 32.30 -10.39
CA GLY A 103 1.84 32.95 -9.58
C GLY A 103 0.53 33.20 -10.32
N GLN A 104 0.36 32.70 -11.56
CA GLN A 104 -0.93 32.74 -12.27
C GLN A 104 -2.07 32.01 -11.53
N ALA A 105 -1.73 31.18 -10.53
CA ALA A 105 -2.63 30.34 -9.77
C ALA A 105 -2.96 30.85 -8.36
N ASP A 106 -2.33 31.95 -7.91
CA ASP A 106 -2.37 32.49 -6.54
C ASP A 106 -3.62 33.34 -6.22
N GLY A 107 -4.49 33.56 -7.22
CA GLY A 107 -5.69 34.40 -7.05
C GLY A 107 -6.83 33.74 -6.27
N TRP A 108 -7.76 34.55 -5.77
CA TRP A 108 -9.10 34.09 -5.41
C TRP A 108 -10.00 34.13 -6.65
N TYR A 109 -10.63 33.01 -6.99
CA TYR A 109 -11.44 32.86 -8.22
C TYR A 109 -12.97 32.89 -7.97
N GLY A 110 -13.38 33.08 -6.71
CA GLY A 110 -14.78 33.19 -6.30
C GLY A 110 -15.58 31.89 -6.31
N GLU A 111 -16.73 31.91 -5.62
CA GLU A 111 -17.66 30.79 -5.48
C GLU A 111 -18.56 30.65 -6.75
N SER A 112 -17.92 30.48 -7.91
CA SER A 112 -18.51 30.56 -9.27
C SER A 112 -19.48 29.42 -9.67
N GLY A 113 -20.16 28.81 -8.69
CA GLY A 113 -21.21 27.79 -8.88
C GLY A 113 -22.48 27.99 -8.03
N ILE A 114 -22.60 29.13 -7.33
CA ILE A 114 -23.72 29.40 -6.38
C ILE A 114 -25.05 29.71 -7.07
N ASP A 115 -25.08 29.99 -8.38
CA ASP A 115 -26.31 30.00 -9.21
C ASP A 115 -26.99 28.61 -9.37
N SER A 116 -26.59 27.64 -8.53
CA SER A 116 -27.26 26.34 -8.40
C SER A 116 -28.65 26.47 -7.78
N PRO A 117 -29.66 25.70 -8.26
CA PRO A 117 -30.98 25.67 -7.63
C PRO A 117 -30.90 25.15 -6.19
N SER A 118 -31.74 25.71 -5.31
CA SER A 118 -31.75 25.42 -3.87
C SER A 118 -31.76 23.91 -3.56
N TYR A 119 -30.85 23.47 -2.69
CA TYR A 119 -30.56 22.06 -2.47
C TYR A 119 -31.78 21.25 -1.97
N ASN A 120 -32.36 20.46 -2.88
CA ASN A 120 -33.54 19.65 -2.58
C ASN A 120 -33.17 18.31 -1.92
N ALA A 121 -33.04 18.34 -0.60
CA ALA A 121 -32.79 17.15 0.22
C ALA A 121 -33.83 16.03 0.03
N ALA A 122 -35.09 16.35 -0.30
CA ALA A 122 -36.13 15.35 -0.55
C ALA A 122 -35.88 14.59 -1.86
N SER A 123 -35.49 15.29 -2.94
CA SER A 123 -35.08 14.67 -4.21
C SER A 123 -33.84 13.78 -4.06
N VAL A 124 -32.92 14.11 -3.14
CA VAL A 124 -31.75 13.27 -2.86
C VAL A 124 -32.15 12.00 -2.09
N LEU A 125 -33.08 12.09 -1.13
CA LEU A 125 -33.61 10.93 -0.41
C LEU A 125 -34.46 10.00 -1.30
N SER A 126 -35.30 10.56 -2.18
CA SER A 126 -36.12 9.78 -3.12
C SER A 126 -35.37 9.29 -4.37
N SER A 127 -34.11 9.71 -4.55
CA SER A 127 -33.25 9.23 -5.64
C SER A 127 -33.06 7.71 -5.63
N ARG A 128 -32.64 7.15 -6.76
CA ARG A 128 -32.28 5.72 -6.87
C ARG A 128 -31.21 5.31 -5.84
N THR A 129 -30.27 6.20 -5.52
CA THR A 129 -29.24 5.96 -4.50
C THR A 129 -29.82 6.01 -3.08
N GLY A 130 -30.60 7.05 -2.76
CA GLY A 130 -31.23 7.23 -1.44
C GLY A 130 -32.18 6.08 -1.09
N THR A 131 -33.03 5.67 -2.02
CA THR A 131 -33.96 4.54 -1.89
C THR A 131 -33.23 3.19 -1.75
N THR A 132 -32.14 2.96 -2.51
CA THR A 132 -31.31 1.75 -2.38
C THR A 132 -30.63 1.67 -1.02
N LEU A 133 -30.05 2.79 -0.55
CA LEU A 133 -29.43 2.87 0.77
C LEU A 133 -30.45 2.66 1.90
N ALA A 134 -31.64 3.26 1.80
CA ALA A 134 -32.73 3.05 2.75
C ALA A 134 -33.16 1.57 2.81
N GLY A 135 -33.34 0.91 1.66
CA GLY A 135 -33.65 -0.52 1.60
C GLY A 135 -32.57 -1.41 2.23
N MET A 136 -31.28 -1.08 2.01
CA MET A 136 -30.15 -1.78 2.64
C MET A 136 -30.13 -1.57 4.17
N ILE A 137 -30.32 -0.33 4.65
CA ILE A 137 -30.38 0.00 6.08
C ILE A 137 -31.53 -0.76 6.76
N THR A 138 -32.72 -0.77 6.16
CA THR A 138 -33.88 -1.53 6.66
C THR A 138 -33.59 -3.04 6.74
N LYS A 139 -32.91 -3.61 5.74
CA LYS A 139 -32.50 -5.03 5.76
C LYS A 139 -31.51 -5.33 6.90
N LEU A 140 -30.61 -4.41 7.22
CA LEU A 140 -29.67 -4.55 8.34
C LEU A 140 -30.39 -4.46 9.69
N GLN A 141 -31.29 -3.48 9.87
CA GLN A 141 -32.14 -3.35 11.07
C GLN A 141 -32.99 -4.61 11.34
N ILE A 142 -33.54 -5.23 10.29
CA ILE A 142 -34.31 -6.48 10.41
C ILE A 142 -33.40 -7.62 10.88
N LYS A 143 -32.24 -7.81 10.25
CA LYS A 143 -31.28 -8.86 10.62
C LYS A 143 -30.79 -8.68 12.07
N GLU A 144 -30.48 -7.46 12.48
CA GLU A 144 -30.11 -7.11 13.86
C GLU A 144 -31.20 -7.55 14.85
N LYS A 145 -32.45 -7.15 14.61
CA LYS A 145 -33.61 -7.49 15.45
C LYS A 145 -33.89 -9.01 15.52
N GLU A 146 -33.70 -9.74 14.42
CA GLU A 146 -33.78 -11.20 14.39
C GLU A 146 -32.65 -11.87 15.18
N THR A 147 -31.42 -11.36 15.06
CA THR A 147 -30.24 -11.88 15.77
C THR A 147 -30.40 -11.67 17.29
N SER A 148 -30.80 -10.48 17.72
CA SER A 148 -31.07 -10.20 19.14
C SER A 148 -32.17 -11.10 19.71
N ARG A 149 -33.25 -11.35 18.96
CA ARG A 149 -34.33 -12.27 19.39
C ARG A 149 -33.83 -13.69 19.66
N ARG A 150 -32.93 -14.23 18.82
CA ARG A 150 -32.34 -15.56 19.03
C ARG A 150 -31.43 -15.58 20.27
N LYS A 151 -30.54 -14.60 20.41
CA LYS A 151 -29.70 -14.44 21.62
C LYS A 151 -30.53 -14.38 22.91
N THR A 152 -31.70 -13.72 22.90
CA THR A 152 -32.63 -13.69 24.05
C THR A 152 -33.29 -15.06 24.35
N GLN A 153 -33.35 -15.98 23.39
CA GLN A 153 -33.83 -17.35 23.60
C GLN A 153 -32.69 -18.32 23.99
N GLU A 154 -31.43 -18.00 23.66
CA GLU A 154 -30.28 -18.89 23.82
C GLU A 154 -29.45 -18.60 25.10
N ASN A 155 -29.78 -17.54 25.86
CA ASN A 155 -29.13 -17.15 27.13
C ASN A 155 -27.61 -16.90 27.06
N GLU A 156 -27.04 -16.76 25.86
CA GLU A 156 -25.59 -16.68 25.67
C GLU A 156 -25.07 -15.23 25.75
N SER A 157 -24.32 -14.92 26.82
CA SER A 157 -23.61 -13.65 26.97
C SER A 157 -22.24 -13.69 26.28
N SER A 158 -22.18 -13.27 25.02
CA SER A 158 -20.93 -13.10 24.25
C SER A 158 -20.75 -11.66 23.75
N LEU A 159 -19.50 -11.33 23.38
CA LEU A 159 -18.94 -9.98 23.32
C LEU A 159 -19.82 -8.90 22.66
N SER A 160 -19.72 -7.68 23.19
CA SER A 160 -20.34 -6.47 22.65
C SER A 160 -19.99 -6.25 21.18
N ASP A 161 -21.01 -6.00 20.35
CA ASP A 161 -20.84 -5.51 18.99
C ASP A 161 -19.95 -4.25 19.01
N LEU A 162 -18.88 -4.24 18.19
CA LEU A 162 -17.75 -3.33 18.35
C LEU A 162 -18.11 -1.89 17.96
N GLY A 163 -18.62 -1.13 18.93
CA GLY A 163 -18.79 0.33 18.87
C GLY A 163 -19.79 0.84 17.82
N LYS A 164 -20.53 -0.05 17.14
CA LYS A 164 -21.50 0.32 16.12
C LYS A 164 -22.76 0.89 16.77
N GLY A 165 -23.05 2.15 16.43
CA GLY A 165 -24.36 2.73 16.71
C GLY A 165 -25.45 2.01 15.88
N PRO A 166 -26.71 2.05 16.33
CA PRO A 166 -27.82 1.39 15.62
C PRO A 166 -27.95 1.94 14.20
N TRP A 167 -28.33 1.09 13.25
CA TRP A 167 -28.57 1.51 11.87
C TRP A 167 -29.72 2.52 11.82
N GLN A 168 -29.45 3.73 11.32
CA GLN A 168 -30.43 4.82 11.20
C GLN A 168 -30.66 5.17 9.73
N LEU A 169 -31.89 5.59 9.39
CA LEU A 169 -32.22 6.13 8.07
C LEU A 169 -31.85 7.63 8.01
N LEU A 170 -31.34 8.09 6.86
CA LEU A 170 -31.06 9.50 6.65
C LEU A 170 -32.37 10.32 6.60
N THR A 171 -32.34 11.51 7.19
CA THR A 171 -33.46 12.47 7.17
C THR A 171 -33.08 13.76 6.46
N SER A 172 -34.08 14.55 6.03
CA SER A 172 -33.85 15.84 5.37
C SER A 172 -33.10 16.85 6.26
N SER A 173 -33.27 16.80 7.58
CA SER A 173 -32.52 17.64 8.52
C SER A 173 -31.10 17.11 8.73
N THR A 174 -30.92 15.78 8.84
CA THR A 174 -29.59 15.16 8.91
C THR A 174 -28.73 15.55 7.70
N ILE A 175 -29.28 15.43 6.48
CA ILE A 175 -28.55 15.77 5.25
C ILE A 175 -28.20 17.27 5.20
N ARG A 176 -29.13 18.16 5.58
CA ARG A 176 -28.85 19.61 5.62
C ARG A 176 -27.75 19.94 6.63
N SER A 177 -27.78 19.35 7.83
CA SER A 177 -26.75 19.57 8.86
C SER A 177 -25.39 19.00 8.43
N LEU A 178 -25.35 17.82 7.81
CA LEU A 178 -24.11 17.24 7.29
C LEU A 178 -23.49 18.05 6.14
N ARG A 179 -24.32 18.67 5.29
CA ARG A 179 -23.83 19.64 4.30
C ARG A 179 -23.23 20.87 4.99
N GLN A 180 -23.98 21.53 5.86
CA GLN A 180 -23.52 22.72 6.60
C GLN A 180 -22.22 22.47 7.40
N GLN A 181 -22.01 21.26 7.90
CA GLN A 181 -20.77 20.85 8.60
C GLN A 181 -19.57 20.58 7.66
N ALA A 182 -19.81 20.30 6.38
CA ALA A 182 -18.79 20.00 5.38
C ALA A 182 -18.50 21.19 4.43
N GLU A 183 -19.38 22.20 4.46
CA GLU A 183 -19.31 23.42 3.67
C GLU A 183 -18.23 24.35 4.24
N VAL A 184 -17.31 24.80 3.38
CA VAL A 184 -16.31 25.83 3.70
C VAL A 184 -16.79 27.10 3.01
N HIS A 185 -17.09 28.13 3.79
CA HIS A 185 -17.48 29.44 3.27
C HIS A 185 -16.27 30.37 3.30
N CYS A 186 -16.04 31.08 2.20
CA CYS A 186 -14.91 32.00 2.06
C CYS A 186 -15.39 33.35 1.53
N ASP A 187 -15.49 34.32 2.44
CA ASP A 187 -15.71 35.73 2.07
C ASP A 187 -14.59 36.23 1.13
N PRO A 188 -14.90 37.13 0.18
CA PRO A 188 -13.89 37.75 -0.67
C PRO A 188 -12.90 38.57 0.18
N PRO A 189 -11.59 38.51 -0.11
CA PRO A 189 -10.58 39.18 0.71
C PRO A 189 -10.79 40.70 0.76
N THR A 190 -10.84 41.24 1.98
CA THR A 190 -11.04 42.68 2.22
C THR A 190 -9.72 43.44 2.19
N ASN A 191 -9.79 44.78 2.07
CA ASN A 191 -8.61 45.66 2.15
C ASN A 191 -7.89 45.64 3.52
N GLU A 192 -8.46 44.97 4.54
CA GLU A 192 -7.85 44.79 5.86
C GLU A 192 -7.09 43.46 5.99
N SER A 193 -7.23 42.56 5.02
CA SER A 193 -6.42 41.35 4.95
C SER A 193 -4.94 41.69 4.78
N ALA A 194 -4.05 40.88 5.36
CA ALA A 194 -2.60 40.98 5.18
C ALA A 194 -2.18 40.08 4.00
N PRO A 195 -2.05 40.61 2.76
CA PRO A 195 -1.96 39.78 1.57
C PRO A 195 -0.67 38.98 1.54
N CYS A 196 -0.79 37.69 1.28
CA CYS A 196 0.35 36.83 1.01
C CYS A 196 0.88 37.07 -0.41
N ASN A 197 2.21 37.19 -0.53
CA ASN A 197 2.93 37.07 -1.80
C ASN A 197 4.08 36.08 -1.56
N PRO A 198 3.85 34.76 -1.80
CA PRO A 198 4.77 33.72 -1.36
C PRO A 198 6.07 33.69 -2.18
N ARG A 199 6.08 34.36 -3.35
CA ARG A 199 7.27 34.59 -4.17
C ARG A 199 8.19 35.68 -3.62
N SER A 200 7.71 36.50 -2.68
CA SER A 200 8.48 37.60 -2.07
C SER A 200 8.90 37.27 -0.64
N HIS A 201 7.98 36.75 0.17
CA HIS A 201 8.21 36.33 1.55
C HIS A 201 7.32 35.12 1.86
N PRO A 202 7.76 34.17 2.70
CA PRO A 202 6.94 33.02 3.05
C PRO A 202 5.67 33.43 3.81
N CYS A 203 4.63 32.62 3.67
CA CYS A 203 3.33 32.85 4.27
C CYS A 203 2.97 31.74 5.26
N LEU A 204 2.19 32.10 6.27
CA LEU A 204 1.78 31.19 7.35
C LEU A 204 0.30 31.41 7.67
N PHE A 205 -0.49 30.34 7.64
CA PHE A 205 -1.94 30.36 7.88
C PHE A 205 -2.32 29.35 8.97
N ASN A 206 -3.41 29.62 9.69
CA ASN A 206 -4.06 28.67 10.60
C ASN A 206 -5.31 28.12 9.92
N ILE A 207 -5.21 26.96 9.25
CA ILE A 207 -6.25 26.39 8.39
C ILE A 207 -7.48 25.89 9.18
N ARG A 208 -7.46 25.91 10.52
CA ARG A 208 -8.66 25.70 11.35
C ARG A 208 -9.49 26.98 11.51
N GLU A 209 -8.84 28.14 11.54
CA GLU A 209 -9.45 29.46 11.78
C GLU A 209 -9.65 30.25 10.48
N ASP A 210 -8.70 30.15 9.56
CA ASP A 210 -8.65 30.75 8.22
C ASP A 210 -8.48 29.62 7.17
N PRO A 211 -9.53 28.83 6.88
CA PRO A 211 -9.49 27.76 5.88
C PRO A 211 -9.40 28.27 4.43
N CYS A 212 -9.39 29.59 4.25
CA CYS A 212 -9.42 30.32 2.98
C CYS A 212 -8.10 31.05 2.68
N GLU A 213 -7.11 30.94 3.59
CA GLU A 213 -5.75 31.49 3.44
C GLU A 213 -5.72 33.02 3.19
N THR A 214 -6.63 33.73 3.86
CA THR A 214 -6.82 35.19 3.72
C THR A 214 -5.80 36.03 4.48
N THR A 215 -5.27 35.55 5.61
CA THR A 215 -4.51 36.38 6.56
C THR A 215 -3.14 35.80 6.84
N ASN A 216 -2.08 36.41 6.28
CA ASN A 216 -0.72 35.95 6.53
C ASN A 216 -0.25 36.28 7.97
N LEU A 217 -0.02 35.24 8.77
CA LEU A 217 0.44 35.33 10.16
C LEU A 217 1.97 35.21 10.33
N ALA A 218 2.74 35.14 9.23
CA ALA A 218 4.20 34.86 9.27
C ALA A 218 4.98 35.83 10.18
N SER A 219 4.71 37.14 10.07
CA SER A 219 5.34 38.18 10.90
C SER A 219 4.89 38.15 12.36
N GLN A 220 3.69 37.63 12.64
CA GLN A 220 3.12 37.54 13.98
C GLN A 220 3.54 36.27 14.74
N ARG A 221 3.91 35.21 14.00
CA ARG A 221 4.24 33.88 14.55
C ARG A 221 5.58 33.33 14.02
N PRO A 222 6.69 34.08 14.07
CA PRO A 222 7.97 33.65 13.47
C PRO A 222 8.50 32.33 14.06
N ALA A 223 8.26 32.04 15.35
CA ALA A 223 8.63 30.75 15.94
C ALA A 223 7.90 29.54 15.31
N VAL A 224 6.67 29.73 14.82
CA VAL A 224 5.93 28.68 14.09
C VAL A 224 6.43 28.59 12.65
N LEU A 225 6.65 29.74 12.00
CA LEU A 225 7.21 29.85 10.65
C LEU A 225 8.53 29.07 10.54
N ASN A 226 9.52 29.43 11.37
CA ASN A 226 10.84 28.81 11.39
C ASN A 226 10.73 27.30 11.66
N SER A 227 9.91 26.89 12.63
CA SER A 227 9.76 25.46 12.97
C SER A 227 9.12 24.61 11.85
N LEU A 228 8.45 25.22 10.88
CA LEU A 228 8.00 24.56 9.65
C LEU A 228 9.11 24.54 8.58
N GLN A 229 9.92 25.61 8.49
CA GLN A 229 11.12 25.65 7.63
C GLN A 229 12.16 24.60 8.07
N ASP A 230 12.49 24.52 9.36
CA ASP A 230 13.34 23.48 9.98
C ASP A 230 12.84 22.05 9.69
N THR A 231 11.56 21.90 9.30
CA THR A 231 10.95 20.62 8.95
C THR A 231 11.06 20.34 7.46
N LEU A 232 10.79 21.33 6.61
CA LEU A 232 11.05 21.25 5.17
C LEU A 232 12.54 21.00 4.86
N GLU A 233 13.46 21.61 5.60
CA GLU A 233 14.90 21.36 5.46
C GLU A 233 15.28 19.91 5.79
N ARG A 234 14.64 19.31 6.81
CA ARG A 234 14.84 17.88 7.13
C ARG A 234 14.32 16.97 6.02
N TYR A 235 13.20 17.32 5.39
CA TYR A 235 12.70 16.60 4.20
C TYR A 235 13.62 16.78 2.98
N ARG A 236 14.14 17.99 2.72
CA ARG A 236 15.17 18.25 1.68
C ARG A 236 16.45 17.42 1.89
N GLY A 237 16.79 17.10 3.15
CA GLY A 237 17.87 16.15 3.47
C GLY A 237 17.61 14.70 3.01
N THR A 238 16.41 14.37 2.55
CA THR A 238 15.99 13.02 2.13
C THR A 238 15.42 12.95 0.71
N THR A 239 15.21 14.08 0.03
CA THR A 239 14.68 14.11 -1.35
C THR A 239 15.64 13.51 -2.36
N VAL A 240 15.10 12.73 -3.31
CA VAL A 240 15.82 12.33 -4.52
C VAL A 240 15.74 13.44 -5.58
N ARG A 241 16.73 13.52 -6.47
CA ARG A 241 16.73 14.52 -7.56
C ARG A 241 15.53 14.30 -8.51
N PRO A 242 14.87 15.37 -8.99
CA PRO A 242 13.81 15.26 -9.99
C PRO A 242 14.26 14.49 -11.23
N LEU A 243 13.36 13.66 -11.78
CA LEU A 243 13.61 12.82 -12.96
C LEU A 243 13.12 13.47 -14.28
N ASN A 244 12.89 14.79 -14.26
CA ASN A 244 12.42 15.56 -15.40
C ASN A 244 13.46 15.56 -16.52
N VAL A 245 13.13 14.95 -17.66
CA VAL A 245 13.95 14.90 -18.87
C VAL A 245 13.23 15.55 -20.05
N PRO A 246 13.96 16.08 -21.06
CA PRO A 246 13.34 16.53 -22.31
C PRO A 246 12.58 15.40 -23.01
N GLY A 247 11.45 15.73 -23.65
CA GLY A 247 10.69 14.76 -24.45
C GLY A 247 11.47 14.30 -25.69
N GLU A 248 11.32 13.01 -26.03
CA GLU A 248 11.97 12.44 -27.22
C GLU A 248 11.35 12.96 -28.52
N ALA A 249 12.18 13.26 -29.53
CA ALA A 249 11.70 13.60 -30.87
C ALA A 249 10.92 12.45 -31.54
N ARG A 250 11.20 11.19 -31.15
CA ARG A 250 10.44 10.00 -31.58
C ARG A 250 9.00 9.99 -31.07
N ALA A 251 8.68 10.71 -30.00
CA ALA A 251 7.34 10.77 -29.42
C ALA A 251 6.34 11.61 -30.26
N ASN A 252 6.81 12.31 -31.29
CA ASN A 252 5.99 13.17 -32.13
C ASN A 252 4.88 12.37 -32.86
N PRO A 253 3.57 12.64 -32.59
CA PRO A 253 2.46 11.91 -33.21
C PRO A 253 2.45 11.95 -34.75
N ALA A 254 3.06 12.95 -35.38
CA ALA A 254 3.20 13.02 -36.84
C ALA A 254 4.06 11.88 -37.44
N LEU A 255 4.83 11.16 -36.60
CA LEU A 255 5.55 9.94 -36.98
C LEU A 255 4.67 8.67 -36.86
N TRP A 256 3.51 8.78 -36.20
CA TRP A 256 2.66 7.68 -35.73
C TRP A 256 1.20 7.87 -36.16
N ASN A 257 0.97 8.29 -37.41
CA ASN A 257 -0.36 8.54 -37.98
C ASN A 257 -1.21 9.48 -37.08
N ASP A 258 -0.62 10.62 -36.71
CA ASP A 258 -1.16 11.68 -35.86
C ASP A 258 -1.74 11.19 -34.50
N THR A 259 -1.25 10.04 -34.03
CA THR A 259 -1.74 9.35 -32.82
C THR A 259 -0.64 9.25 -31.77
N TRP A 260 -0.99 9.41 -30.49
CA TRP A 260 -0.08 9.09 -29.38
C TRP A 260 -0.04 7.57 -29.16
N VAL A 261 1.13 6.97 -29.34
CA VAL A 261 1.39 5.52 -29.22
C VAL A 261 2.60 5.25 -28.33
N SER A 262 2.83 4.00 -27.91
CA SER A 262 4.09 3.59 -27.27
C SER A 262 5.22 3.50 -28.31
N TRP A 263 5.81 4.63 -28.70
CA TRP A 263 6.83 4.73 -29.76
C TRP A 263 8.14 3.94 -29.51
N GLY A 264 8.31 3.34 -28.33
CA GLY A 264 9.43 2.46 -27.99
C GLY A 264 9.10 0.96 -27.91
N ASP A 265 7.82 0.57 -27.93
CA ASP A 265 7.43 -0.83 -27.71
C ASP A 265 7.69 -1.72 -28.97
N GLU A 266 7.78 -1.11 -30.16
CA GLU A 266 8.04 -1.82 -31.42
C GLU A 266 9.53 -2.04 -31.74
N GLU A 267 10.48 -1.52 -30.93
CA GLU A 267 11.92 -1.81 -31.12
C GLU A 267 12.31 -3.24 -30.73
N HIS A 268 11.39 -4.01 -30.12
CA HIS A 268 11.41 -5.46 -30.22
C HIS A 268 10.86 -5.91 -31.58
N GLU A 269 11.72 -5.88 -32.60
CA GLU A 269 11.69 -6.95 -33.60
C GLU A 269 11.59 -8.27 -32.83
N TRP A 270 10.65 -9.12 -33.23
CA TRP A 270 10.68 -10.50 -32.75
C TRP A 270 11.94 -11.14 -33.35
N GLU A 271 13.04 -11.19 -32.59
CA GLU A 271 14.11 -12.14 -32.87
C GLU A 271 13.45 -13.50 -32.92
N SER A 272 13.22 -14.02 -34.13
CA SER A 272 12.40 -15.20 -34.32
C SER A 272 12.96 -16.30 -33.45
N TRP A 273 12.16 -16.79 -32.49
CA TRP A 273 12.64 -17.71 -31.45
C TRP A 273 12.86 -19.10 -32.04
N THR A 274 13.89 -19.17 -32.88
CA THR A 274 14.42 -20.36 -33.51
C THR A 274 14.96 -21.21 -32.38
N ALA A 275 14.10 -22.10 -31.87
CA ALA A 275 14.36 -22.91 -30.69
C ALA A 275 15.80 -23.44 -30.76
N PRO A 276 16.65 -23.11 -29.77
CA PRO A 276 18.09 -23.14 -29.93
C PRO A 276 18.50 -24.53 -30.39
N ARG A 277 19.00 -24.61 -31.64
CA ARG A 277 19.24 -25.89 -32.32
C ARG A 277 19.95 -26.82 -31.35
N PRO A 278 19.36 -28.00 -31.01
CA PRO A 278 19.78 -28.76 -29.85
C PRO A 278 21.28 -28.98 -29.93
N SER A 279 22.01 -28.41 -28.97
CA SER A 279 23.45 -28.26 -29.11
C SER A 279 24.04 -29.64 -29.36
N LYS A 280 24.82 -29.80 -30.43
CA LYS A 280 25.60 -31.03 -30.64
C LYS A 280 26.56 -31.12 -29.47
N GLY A 281 26.16 -31.88 -28.45
CA GLY A 281 26.67 -31.72 -27.10
C GLY A 281 28.19 -31.87 -27.09
N ARG A 282 28.87 -30.98 -26.36
CA ARG A 282 30.32 -31.12 -26.08
C ARG A 282 30.57 -32.25 -25.08
N ILE A 283 30.20 -33.47 -25.48
CA ILE A 283 30.51 -34.74 -24.81
C ILE A 283 31.34 -35.69 -25.71
N PRO A 284 32.51 -35.26 -26.25
CA PRO A 284 33.53 -36.19 -26.75
C PRO A 284 34.85 -36.09 -25.98
N LEU A 285 34.82 -36.01 -24.65
CA LEU A 285 36.04 -36.09 -23.82
C LEU A 285 35.87 -36.95 -22.55
N LEU A 286 34.83 -36.71 -21.75
CA LEU A 286 34.62 -37.48 -20.51
C LEU A 286 34.20 -38.94 -20.79
N LEU A 287 33.37 -39.20 -21.81
CA LEU A 287 32.98 -40.56 -22.18
C LEU A 287 34.13 -41.36 -22.82
N SER A 288 35.04 -40.72 -23.57
CA SER A 288 36.23 -41.41 -24.11
C SER A 288 37.27 -41.70 -23.03
N LEU A 289 37.43 -40.82 -22.03
CA LEU A 289 38.28 -41.08 -20.86
C LEU A 289 37.76 -42.26 -20.02
N VAL A 290 36.45 -42.35 -19.76
CA VAL A 290 35.85 -43.52 -19.06
C VAL A 290 36.01 -44.80 -19.90
N GLY A 291 35.82 -44.73 -21.22
CA GLY A 291 36.07 -45.86 -22.12
C GLY A 291 37.53 -46.35 -22.11
N LEU A 292 38.49 -45.42 -22.12
CA LEU A 292 39.92 -45.73 -22.03
C LEU A 292 40.30 -46.32 -20.66
N LEU A 293 39.72 -45.83 -19.57
CA LEU A 293 39.93 -46.39 -18.21
C LEU A 293 39.39 -47.82 -18.10
N LEU A 294 38.18 -48.08 -18.61
CA LEU A 294 37.60 -49.43 -18.64
C LEU A 294 38.41 -50.37 -19.55
N ALA A 295 38.88 -49.90 -20.70
CA ALA A 295 39.76 -50.68 -21.57
C ALA A 295 41.11 -51.00 -20.89
N ALA A 296 41.72 -50.04 -20.19
CA ALA A 296 42.96 -50.26 -19.44
C ALA A 296 42.77 -51.27 -18.30
N VAL A 297 41.64 -51.22 -17.57
CA VAL A 297 41.30 -52.22 -16.54
C VAL A 297 41.08 -53.61 -17.18
N ALA A 298 40.35 -53.68 -18.31
CA ALA A 298 40.13 -54.94 -19.02
C ALA A 298 41.44 -55.57 -19.54
N VAL A 299 42.37 -54.77 -20.08
CA VAL A 299 43.69 -55.24 -20.53
C VAL A 299 44.52 -55.74 -19.34
N ASN A 300 44.53 -55.04 -18.20
CA ASN A 300 45.23 -55.51 -17.00
C ASN A 300 44.63 -56.82 -16.46
N LEU A 301 43.30 -56.97 -16.47
CA LEU A 301 42.63 -58.22 -16.08
C LEU A 301 42.92 -59.37 -17.05
N LEU A 302 43.03 -59.10 -18.35
CA LEU A 302 43.42 -60.10 -19.35
C LEU A 302 44.88 -60.56 -19.16
N VAL A 303 45.82 -59.62 -18.95
CA VAL A 303 47.24 -59.94 -18.65
C VAL A 303 47.39 -60.70 -17.32
N ALA A 304 46.59 -60.35 -16.31
CA ALA A 304 46.51 -61.11 -15.05
C ALA A 304 45.92 -62.53 -15.25
N SER A 305 44.96 -62.69 -16.17
CA SER A 305 44.38 -64.01 -16.49
C SER A 305 45.35 -64.93 -17.24
N ASP A 306 46.24 -64.37 -18.07
CA ASP A 306 47.19 -65.15 -18.87
C ASP A 306 48.45 -65.51 -18.06
N THR A 307 48.91 -64.62 -17.19
CA THR A 307 49.94 -64.95 -16.18
C THR A 307 49.46 -66.00 -15.16
N SER A 308 48.16 -66.03 -14.84
CA SER A 308 47.54 -67.13 -14.07
C SER A 308 47.55 -68.46 -14.84
N ARG A 309 47.32 -68.44 -16.17
CA ARG A 309 47.31 -69.65 -17.01
C ARG A 309 48.64 -70.37 -17.10
N GLN A 310 49.79 -69.70 -16.92
CA GLN A 310 51.10 -70.39 -16.89
C GLN A 310 51.37 -71.22 -15.62
N TYR A 311 50.58 -71.05 -14.55
CA TYR A 311 50.70 -71.85 -13.32
C TYR A 311 49.56 -72.89 -13.13
N GLY A 312 48.59 -72.92 -14.04
CA GLY A 312 47.37 -73.74 -13.94
C GLY A 312 47.54 -75.25 -14.19
N THR A 313 48.77 -75.76 -14.40
CA THR A 313 49.01 -77.14 -14.88
C THR A 313 49.62 -78.08 -13.82
N VAL A 314 49.71 -77.67 -12.54
CA VAL A 314 50.47 -78.40 -11.50
C VAL A 314 49.62 -78.97 -10.35
N LEU A 315 48.45 -78.40 -10.05
CA LEU A 315 47.64 -78.80 -8.88
C LEU A 315 46.19 -79.20 -9.21
N GLN A 316 46.06 -80.21 -10.08
CA GLN A 316 44.87 -81.06 -10.15
C GLN A 316 45.02 -82.19 -9.12
N LEU A 317 44.76 -81.89 -7.83
CA LEU A 317 44.67 -82.86 -6.73
C LEU A 317 44.13 -82.21 -5.43
N ILE A 318 43.56 -83.03 -4.53
CA ILE A 318 43.21 -82.75 -3.11
C ILE A 318 41.89 -81.95 -2.86
N PHE A 319 40.81 -82.72 -2.56
CA PHE A 319 39.62 -82.50 -1.69
C PHE A 319 38.79 -81.18 -1.79
N SER A 320 37.44 -81.13 -1.80
CA SER A 320 36.33 -81.93 -1.22
C SER A 320 35.97 -81.65 0.25
N GLY A 321 34.72 -81.20 0.53
CA GLY A 321 34.06 -81.34 1.85
C GLY A 321 33.26 -80.13 2.39
N ASN A 322 31.92 -80.29 2.49
CA ASN A 322 30.89 -79.74 3.42
C ASN A 322 31.00 -78.31 4.06
N LYS A 323 29.97 -77.44 4.24
CA LYS A 323 28.47 -77.47 4.39
C LYS A 323 27.96 -77.43 5.86
N ILE A 324 26.78 -76.81 6.10
CA ILE A 324 25.89 -76.79 7.33
C ILE A 324 26.09 -75.55 8.27
N THR A 325 25.20 -74.53 8.33
CA THR A 325 24.03 -74.19 9.24
C THR A 325 24.34 -73.99 10.76
N SER A 326 23.54 -73.38 11.68
CA SER A 326 22.13 -72.91 11.78
C SER A 326 21.95 -71.80 12.90
N SER A 327 20.97 -70.88 12.87
CA SER A 327 19.62 -70.82 13.56
C SER A 327 19.46 -70.24 15.01
N GLN A 328 18.66 -69.15 15.15
CA GLN A 328 17.51 -68.91 16.08
C GLN A 328 17.61 -68.67 17.64
N GLN A 329 16.98 -67.54 18.07
CA GLN A 329 15.91 -67.37 19.10
C GLN A 329 16.10 -66.96 20.60
N ASP A 330 15.11 -66.15 21.05
CA ASP A 330 14.36 -66.11 22.35
C ASP A 330 14.73 -65.25 23.60
N LYS A 331 13.88 -64.23 23.85
CA LYS A 331 13.12 -63.81 25.08
C LYS A 331 13.77 -63.43 26.44
N GLY A 332 13.14 -62.43 27.10
CA GLY A 332 13.15 -62.14 28.55
C GLY A 332 13.57 -60.69 28.90
N SER A 333 12.75 -59.71 29.33
CA SER A 333 11.65 -59.59 30.33
C SER A 333 12.09 -59.34 31.79
N SER A 334 12.06 -58.08 32.27
CA SER A 334 11.50 -57.70 33.59
C SER A 334 11.36 -56.17 33.80
N LYS A 335 10.68 -55.75 34.87
CA LYS A 335 10.36 -54.37 35.31
C LYS A 335 11.43 -53.77 36.26
N VAL A 336 11.41 -52.43 36.40
CA VAL A 336 11.28 -51.63 37.66
C VAL A 336 11.41 -50.15 37.22
N GLU A 337 10.40 -49.27 37.29
CA GLU A 337 9.61 -48.67 38.40
C GLU A 337 10.27 -47.44 39.06
N LYS A 338 9.43 -46.39 39.32
CA LYS A 338 9.64 -45.13 40.07
C LYS A 338 10.34 -43.94 39.37
N VAL A 339 10.10 -42.66 39.71
CA VAL A 339 8.88 -41.86 40.07
C VAL A 339 9.30 -40.43 40.55
N VAL A 340 8.63 -39.35 40.07
CA VAL A 340 8.56 -37.97 40.70
C VAL A 340 9.89 -37.16 40.75
N ASN A 341 10.00 -35.82 40.62
CA ASN A 341 9.11 -34.65 40.38
C ASN A 341 9.98 -33.52 39.70
N THR A 342 9.60 -32.24 39.47
CA THR A 342 8.36 -31.41 39.59
C THR A 342 7.93 -30.98 38.15
N THR A 343 7.44 -29.81 37.66
CA THR A 343 7.17 -28.40 38.10
C THR A 343 8.38 -27.52 38.51
N GLU A 344 8.38 -26.19 38.45
CA GLU A 344 7.61 -25.17 37.68
C GLU A 344 8.63 -24.49 36.68
N GLN A 345 8.32 -23.52 35.80
CA GLN A 345 7.15 -22.65 35.62
C GLN A 345 7.03 -22.24 34.15
#